data_AF-A0A3P5ZCK3-F1
#
_entry.id   AF-A0A3P5ZCK3-F1
#
_cell.length_a   1.000
_cell.length_b   1.000
_cell.length_c   1.000
_cell.angle_alpha   90.00
_cell.angle_beta   90.00
_cell.angle_gamma   90.00
#
_symmetry.space_group_name_H-M   'P 1'
#
loop_
_entity.id
_entity.type
_entity.pdbx_description
1 polymer ?
#
loop_
_entity_poly.entity_id
_entity_poly.type
_entity_poly.pdbx_seq_one_letter_code
_entity_poly.pdbx_strand_id
1 'polypeptide(L)'
;MAVPVVDLPNNSDSSSDEDFSDSEVSYDESMEDEPSESEITTAKETETKRSEEEEEEEEFWIHYPYLKSFLSTSVAQGLIPEYYVYERAKLIGEEKAKELNERGEALFLKELEACKDKCELVASAILAMKSVK
;
A
#
# COMPACT_ATOMS: atom_id res chain seq x y z
N MET A 1 -43.38 -16.59 -16.20
CA MET A 1 -42.78 -16.23 -14.90
C MET A 1 -42.03 -14.93 -15.12
N ALA A 2 -42.43 -13.86 -14.42
CA ALA A 2 -41.95 -12.50 -14.64
C ALA A 2 -41.04 -12.07 -13.49
N VAL A 3 -39.94 -11.40 -13.84
CA VAL A 3 -38.93 -10.88 -12.90
C VAL A 3 -39.41 -9.54 -12.35
N PRO A 4 -39.36 -9.28 -11.03
CA PRO A 4 -39.74 -7.99 -10.49
C PRO A 4 -38.61 -6.96 -10.67
N VAL A 5 -38.92 -5.92 -11.42
CA VAL A 5 -38.20 -4.64 -11.46
C VAL A 5 -38.53 -3.89 -10.18
N VAL A 6 -37.53 -3.38 -9.46
CA VAL A 6 -37.74 -2.44 -8.37
C VAL A 6 -36.95 -1.17 -8.68
N ASP A 7 -37.72 -0.09 -8.71
CA ASP A 7 -37.41 1.23 -9.24
C ASP A 7 -36.29 1.98 -8.50
N LEU A 8 -35.44 2.67 -9.27
CA LEU A 8 -34.63 3.78 -8.78
C LEU A 8 -35.53 5.03 -8.64
N PRO A 9 -35.46 5.80 -7.55
CA PRO A 9 -36.06 7.12 -7.50
C PRO A 9 -35.18 8.11 -8.29
N ASN A 10 -35.79 8.58 -9.38
CA ASN A 10 -35.37 9.70 -10.22
C ASN A 10 -35.68 11.03 -9.50
N ASN A 11 -34.72 11.95 -9.50
CA ASN A 11 -34.90 13.42 -9.45
C ASN A 11 -33.70 13.94 -10.27
N SER A 12 -33.79 14.37 -11.53
CA SER A 12 -34.52 15.54 -12.08
C SER A 12 -34.21 16.78 -11.23
N ASP A 13 -33.48 17.81 -11.67
CA ASP A 13 -33.31 18.40 -13.00
C ASP A 13 -32.12 19.37 -13.05
N SER A 14 -31.80 19.77 -14.30
CA SER A 14 -31.14 21.01 -14.75
C SER A 14 -29.73 20.80 -15.31
N SER A 15 -29.60 20.49 -16.61
CA SER A 15 -29.61 21.45 -17.73
C SER A 15 -28.45 22.44 -17.65
N SER A 16 -27.36 22.14 -18.37
CA SER A 16 -26.63 23.13 -19.17
C SER A 16 -25.77 22.37 -20.19
N ASP A 17 -26.32 22.22 -21.40
CA ASP A 17 -25.52 22.14 -22.62
C ASP A 17 -24.79 23.48 -22.74
N GLU A 18 -23.46 23.47 -22.61
CA GLU A 18 -22.59 24.55 -23.07
C GLU A 18 -21.40 23.90 -23.78
N ASP A 19 -21.22 24.35 -25.01
CA ASP A 19 -20.44 23.79 -26.11
C ASP A 19 -19.02 23.32 -25.74
N PHE A 20 -18.68 22.09 -26.15
CA PHE A 20 -17.28 21.70 -26.36
C PHE A 20 -16.75 22.50 -27.56
N SER A 21 -16.29 23.71 -27.30
CA SER A 21 -15.59 24.53 -28.28
C SER A 21 -14.24 23.89 -28.59
N ASP A 22 -14.17 23.23 -29.74
CA ASP A 22 -12.97 22.70 -30.36
C ASP A 22 -12.06 23.87 -30.75
N SER A 23 -11.20 24.30 -29.81
CA SER A 23 -10.18 25.30 -30.08
C SER A 23 -8.93 24.57 -30.57
N GLU A 24 -8.87 24.35 -31.88
CA GLU A 24 -7.68 24.00 -32.64
C GLU A 24 -6.57 25.03 -32.33
N VAL A 25 -5.64 24.70 -31.43
CA VAL A 25 -4.47 25.53 -31.19
C VAL A 25 -3.39 25.11 -32.19
N SER A 26 -3.36 25.81 -33.33
CA SER A 26 -2.26 25.75 -34.28
C SER A 26 -0.98 26.27 -33.61
N TYR A 27 -0.04 25.38 -33.29
CA TYR A 27 1.32 25.77 -32.94
C TYR A 27 2.18 25.69 -34.19
N ASP A 28 2.39 26.84 -34.83
CA ASP A 28 3.53 27.07 -35.71
C ASP A 28 4.24 28.34 -35.24
N GLU A 29 5.29 28.16 -34.43
CA GLU A 29 6.38 29.14 -34.37
C GLU A 29 7.68 28.40 -34.05
N SER A 30 8.35 28.03 -35.15
CA SER A 30 9.77 27.68 -35.19
C SER A 30 10.62 28.83 -34.65
N MET A 31 11.40 28.57 -33.61
CA MET A 31 12.71 29.19 -33.41
C MET A 31 13.66 28.12 -32.85
N GLU A 32 14.56 27.65 -33.71
CA GLU A 32 15.80 27.03 -33.24
C GLU A 32 16.65 28.11 -32.56
N ASP A 33 17.07 27.86 -31.32
CA ASP A 33 18.29 28.44 -30.77
C ASP A 33 18.92 27.43 -29.81
N GLU A 34 20.24 27.33 -29.94
CA GLU A 34 21.15 26.24 -29.55
C GLU A 34 21.08 25.77 -28.08
N PRO A 35 21.38 24.48 -27.80
CA PRO A 35 21.60 24.04 -26.43
C PRO A 35 22.92 24.63 -25.91
N SER A 36 22.84 25.59 -24.99
CA SER A 36 23.99 25.93 -24.16
C SER A 36 24.31 24.75 -23.25
N GLU A 37 25.47 24.14 -23.50
CA GLU A 37 26.09 23.12 -22.64
C GLU A 37 26.25 23.69 -21.22
N SER A 38 25.31 23.33 -20.35
CA SER A 38 25.50 23.36 -18.92
C SER A 38 25.60 21.92 -18.46
N GLU A 39 26.81 21.38 -18.51
CA GLU A 39 27.19 20.11 -17.91
C GLU A 39 27.03 20.23 -16.39
N ILE A 40 25.78 20.12 -15.92
CA ILE A 40 25.47 20.00 -14.51
C ILE A 40 25.58 18.51 -14.20
N THR A 41 26.56 18.19 -13.35
CA THR A 41 26.82 16.90 -12.75
C THR A 41 25.68 16.49 -11.80
N THR A 42 24.49 16.24 -12.33
CA THR A 42 23.29 15.88 -11.55
C THR A 42 23.33 14.44 -11.02
N ALA A 43 24.30 13.61 -11.45
CA ALA A 43 24.39 12.21 -11.04
C ALA A 43 24.79 12.03 -9.56
N LYS A 44 25.61 12.93 -9.00
CA LYS A 44 26.17 12.74 -7.66
C LYS A 44 25.22 13.14 -6.54
N GLU A 45 24.34 14.14 -6.75
CA GLU A 45 23.33 14.51 -5.75
C GLU A 45 22.18 13.48 -5.66
N THR A 46 21.84 12.82 -6.76
CA THR A 46 20.77 11.81 -6.77
C THR A 46 21.16 10.53 -6.05
N GLU A 47 22.43 10.13 -6.09
CA GLU A 47 22.91 8.94 -5.37
C GLU A 47 22.92 9.16 -3.85
N THR A 48 23.36 10.35 -3.39
CA THR A 48 23.42 10.66 -1.95
C THR A 48 22.03 10.78 -1.32
N LYS A 49 21.07 11.41 -2.01
CA LYS A 49 19.68 11.52 -1.53
C LYS A 49 18.98 10.16 -1.46
N ARG A 50 19.29 9.25 -2.39
CA ARG A 50 18.73 7.90 -2.40
C ARG A 50 19.24 7.06 -1.23
N SER A 51 20.53 7.15 -0.91
CA SER A 51 21.09 6.42 0.24
C SER A 51 20.51 6.90 1.57
N GLU A 52 20.25 8.20 1.70
CA GLU A 52 19.62 8.77 2.92
C GLU A 52 18.18 8.27 3.09
N GLU A 53 17.39 8.21 2.01
CA GLU A 53 16.00 7.70 2.08
C GLU A 53 15.94 6.19 2.35
N GLU A 54 16.87 5.41 1.81
CA GLU A 54 16.97 3.97 2.10
C GLU A 54 17.33 3.72 3.58
N GLU A 55 18.23 4.52 4.17
CA GLU A 55 18.56 4.45 5.60
C GLU A 55 17.36 4.84 6.50
N GLU A 56 16.64 5.90 6.15
CA GLU A 56 15.43 6.32 6.87
C GLU A 56 14.31 5.27 6.79
N GLU A 57 14.16 4.62 5.65
CA GLU A 57 13.22 3.51 5.47
C GLU A 57 13.56 2.33 6.39
N GLU A 58 14.83 1.91 6.38
CA GLU A 58 15.28 0.80 7.23
C GLU A 58 15.05 1.09 8.71
N GLU A 59 15.39 2.29 9.17
CA GLU A 59 15.20 2.68 10.57
C GLU A 59 13.71 2.72 10.95
N PHE A 60 12.84 3.26 10.09
CA PHE A 60 11.39 3.24 10.31
C PHE A 60 10.86 1.81 10.52
N TRP A 61 11.32 0.86 9.69
CA TRP A 61 10.88 -0.52 9.77
C TRP A 61 11.41 -1.29 10.97
N ILE A 62 12.58 -0.90 11.49
CA ILE A 62 13.10 -1.43 12.77
C ILE A 62 12.16 -1.04 13.92
N HIS A 63 11.62 0.19 13.88
CA HIS A 63 10.67 0.66 14.89
C HIS A 63 9.27 0.08 14.73
N TYR A 64 8.83 -0.19 13.50
CA TYR A 64 7.47 -0.63 13.20
C TYR A 64 7.39 -1.97 12.43
N PRO A 65 7.94 -3.07 12.98
CA PRO A 65 8.04 -4.35 12.26
C PRO A 65 6.67 -5.02 12.02
N TYR A 66 5.72 -4.88 12.93
CA TYR A 66 4.39 -5.49 12.78
C TYR A 66 3.54 -4.71 11.77
N LEU A 67 3.72 -3.38 11.70
CA LEU A 67 3.13 -2.58 10.65
C LEU A 67 3.69 -2.98 9.27
N LYS A 68 5.00 -3.21 9.17
CA LYS A 68 5.63 -3.73 7.95
C LYS A 68 4.99 -5.02 7.51
N SER A 69 4.90 -6.01 8.41
CA SER A 69 4.31 -7.32 8.12
C SER A 69 2.84 -7.22 7.66
N PHE A 70 2.07 -6.35 8.31
CA PHE A 70 0.68 -6.09 7.93
C PHE A 70 0.57 -5.53 6.51
N LEU A 71 1.39 -4.52 6.16
CA LEU A 71 1.39 -3.93 4.83
C LEU A 71 1.95 -4.91 3.77
N SER A 72 2.94 -5.73 4.11
CA SER A 72 3.44 -6.81 3.24
C SER A 72 2.34 -7.81 2.89
N THR A 73 1.36 -8.03 3.75
CA THR A 73 0.19 -8.87 3.42
C THR A 73 -0.65 -8.24 2.30
N SER A 74 -0.78 -6.92 2.29
CA SER A 74 -1.46 -6.20 1.20
C SER A 74 -0.70 -6.30 -0.12
N VAL A 75 0.64 -6.33 -0.07
CA VAL A 75 1.49 -6.61 -1.25
C VAL A 75 1.27 -8.04 -1.75
N ALA A 76 1.31 -9.02 -0.86
CA ALA A 76 1.12 -10.43 -1.21
C ALA A 76 -0.27 -10.70 -1.81
N GLN A 77 -1.27 -9.90 -1.42
CA GLN A 77 -2.62 -9.94 -1.99
C GLN A 77 -2.77 -9.16 -3.30
N GLY A 78 -1.71 -8.46 -3.76
CA GLY A 78 -1.72 -7.65 -4.97
C GLY A 78 -2.52 -6.36 -4.86
N LEU A 79 -2.82 -5.89 -3.64
CA LEU A 79 -3.58 -4.66 -3.41
C LEU A 79 -2.71 -3.41 -3.59
N ILE A 80 -1.41 -3.53 -3.32
CA ILE A 80 -0.42 -2.48 -3.56
C ILE A 80 0.88 -3.05 -4.11
N PRO A 81 1.58 -2.30 -4.98
CA PRO A 81 2.95 -2.62 -5.33
C PRO A 81 3.89 -2.50 -4.13
N GLU A 82 4.93 -3.34 -4.09
CA GLU A 82 5.90 -3.41 -2.99
C GLU A 82 6.64 -2.08 -2.77
N TYR A 83 7.05 -1.42 -3.84
CA TYR A 83 7.77 -0.14 -3.77
C TYR A 83 6.93 1.04 -3.24
N TYR A 84 5.62 0.86 -3.05
CA TYR A 84 4.75 1.88 -2.42
C TYR A 84 4.51 1.64 -0.92
N VAL A 85 5.03 0.56 -0.35
CA VAL A 85 4.73 0.20 1.05
C VAL A 85 5.24 1.27 2.02
N TYR A 86 6.48 1.73 1.83
CA TYR A 86 7.08 2.75 2.69
C TYR A 86 6.42 4.12 2.53
N GLU A 87 6.18 4.55 1.28
CA GLU A 87 5.42 5.77 1.01
C GLU A 87 4.05 5.78 1.69
N ARG A 88 3.35 4.63 1.63
CA ARG A 88 2.05 4.49 2.28
C ARG A 88 2.17 4.58 3.80
N ALA A 89 3.24 4.04 4.38
CA ALA A 89 3.49 4.13 5.81
C ALA A 89 3.82 5.57 6.26
N LYS A 90 4.59 6.32 5.47
CA LYS A 90 4.86 7.75 5.71
C LYS A 90 3.55 8.55 5.81
N LEU A 91 2.59 8.28 4.93
CA LEU A 91 1.28 8.95 4.91
C LEU A 91 0.38 8.64 6.11
N ILE A 92 0.61 7.53 6.81
CA ILE A 92 -0.19 7.14 8.00
C ILE A 92 0.10 8.08 9.18
N GLY A 93 1.34 8.59 9.26
CA GLY A 93 1.82 9.42 10.35
C GLY A 93 2.23 8.60 11.60
N GLU A 94 3.13 9.18 12.38
CA GLU A 94 3.85 8.49 13.48
C GLU A 94 2.94 7.90 14.55
N GLU A 95 1.98 8.68 15.06
CA GLU A 95 1.07 8.23 16.13
C GLU A 95 0.23 7.03 15.66
N LYS A 96 -0.24 7.08 14.42
CA LYS A 96 -1.06 6.01 13.85
C LYS A 96 -0.23 4.80 13.47
N ALA A 97 1.00 4.99 12.98
CA ALA A 97 1.93 3.91 12.70
C ALA A 97 2.23 3.11 13.99
N LYS A 98 2.48 3.83 15.09
CA LYS A 98 2.65 3.23 16.42
C LYS A 98 1.42 2.46 16.88
N GLU A 99 0.23 3.07 16.83
CA GLU A 99 -1.03 2.40 17.22
C GLU A 99 -1.27 1.11 16.40
N LEU A 100 -1.04 1.16 15.09
CA LEU A 100 -1.20 0.01 14.21
C LEU A 100 -0.16 -1.07 14.47
N ASN A 101 1.08 -0.69 14.76
CA ASN A 101 2.15 -1.63 15.10
C ASN A 101 1.82 -2.37 16.41
N GLU A 102 1.40 -1.67 17.46
CA GLU A 102 1.00 -2.27 18.75
C GLU A 102 -0.21 -3.22 18.58
N ARG A 103 -1.18 -2.86 17.73
CA ARG A 103 -2.30 -3.77 17.41
C ARG A 103 -1.82 -5.00 16.63
N GLY A 104 -0.91 -4.81 15.68
CA GLY A 104 -0.30 -5.90 14.91
C GLY A 104 0.42 -6.89 15.82
N GLU A 105 1.20 -6.39 16.77
CA GLU A 105 1.87 -7.20 17.79
C GLU A 105 0.86 -8.00 18.61
N ALA A 106 -0.20 -7.35 19.12
CA ALA A 106 -1.22 -8.02 19.91
C ALA A 106 -1.95 -9.12 19.13
N LEU A 107 -2.19 -8.94 17.83
CA LEU A 107 -2.76 -9.96 16.96
C LEU A 107 -1.79 -11.11 16.74
N PHE A 108 -0.52 -10.82 16.46
CA PHE A 108 0.52 -11.83 16.26
C PHE A 108 0.67 -12.73 17.49
N LEU A 109 0.68 -12.15 18.69
CA LEU A 109 0.73 -12.92 19.95
C LEU A 109 -0.49 -13.84 20.13
N LYS A 110 -1.69 -13.38 19.76
CA LYS A 110 -2.91 -14.21 19.81
C LYS A 110 -2.85 -15.37 18.81
N GLU A 111 -2.32 -15.13 17.61
CA GLU A 111 -2.12 -16.18 16.62
C GLU A 111 -1.10 -17.22 17.08
N LEU A 112 -0.04 -16.78 17.76
CA LEU A 112 0.96 -17.68 18.33
C LEU A 112 0.37 -18.57 19.44
N GLU A 113 -0.46 -18.01 20.33
CA GLU A 113 -1.16 -18.80 21.36
C GLU A 113 -2.11 -19.82 20.72
N ALA A 114 -2.89 -19.41 19.71
CA ALA A 114 -3.73 -20.34 18.97
C ALA A 114 -2.94 -21.44 18.24
N CYS A 115 -1.72 -21.13 17.77
CA CYS A 115 -0.82 -22.12 17.18
C CYS A 115 -0.31 -23.11 18.22
N LYS A 116 0.06 -22.64 19.41
CA LYS A 116 0.44 -23.49 20.55
C LYS A 116 -0.69 -24.45 20.91
N ASP A 117 -1.92 -23.97 21.06
CA ASP A 117 -3.09 -24.80 21.39
C ASP A 117 -3.31 -25.91 20.36
N LYS A 118 -3.17 -25.59 19.06
CA LYS A 118 -3.25 -26.58 17.97
C LYS A 118 -2.14 -27.62 18.08
N CYS A 119 -0.92 -27.20 18.36
CA CYS A 119 0.21 -28.11 18.54
C CYS A 119 -0.01 -29.06 19.74
N GLU A 120 -0.52 -28.54 20.85
CA GLU A 120 -0.85 -29.34 22.04
C GLU A 120 -1.95 -30.37 21.76
N LEU A 121 -2.97 -29.99 20.99
CA LEU A 121 -4.03 -30.91 20.55
C LEU A 121 -3.46 -32.05 19.70
N VAL A 122 -2.62 -31.73 18.72
CA VAL A 122 -1.96 -32.73 17.86
C VAL A 122 -1.05 -33.65 18.68
N ALA A 123 -0.26 -33.10 19.59
CA ALA A 123 0.60 -33.87 20.47
C ALA A 123 -0.21 -34.84 21.34
N SER A 124 -1.32 -34.38 21.92
CA SER A 124 -2.23 -35.19 22.72
C SER A 124 -2.86 -36.32 21.92
N ALA A 125 -3.29 -36.05 20.68
CA ALA A 125 -3.82 -37.07 19.78
C ALA A 125 -2.77 -38.16 19.46
N ILE A 126 -1.51 -37.77 19.20
CA ILE A 126 -0.41 -38.71 18.96
C ILE A 126 -0.17 -39.60 20.19
N LEU A 127 -0.16 -39.02 21.39
CA LEU A 127 0.00 -39.78 22.63
C LEU A 127 -1.15 -40.76 22.85
N ALA A 128 -2.40 -40.35 22.60
CA ALA A 128 -3.56 -41.21 22.69
C ALA A 128 -3.46 -42.40 21.72
N MET A 129 -3.09 -42.17 20.45
CA MET A 129 -2.92 -43.24 19.46
C MET A 129 -1.85 -44.26 19.86
N LYS A 130 -0.75 -43.82 20.47
CA LYS A 130 0.30 -44.73 20.99
C LYS A 130 -0.14 -45.54 22.21
N SER A 131 -1.16 -45.08 22.91
CA SER A 131 -1.68 -45.68 24.15
C SER A 131 -2.71 -46.79 23.88
N VAL A 132 -3.27 -46.85 22.68
CA VAL A 132 -4.20 -47.91 22.26
C VAL A 132 -3.38 -49.15 21.89
N LYS A 133 -3.33 -50.11 22.80
CA LYS A 133 -2.86 -51.49 22.57
C LYS A 133 -4.03 -52.41 22.30
#